data_AF-A0A957YKU4-F1
#
_entry.id   AF-A0A957YKU4-F1
#
_cell.length_a   1.000
_cell.length_b   1.000
_cell.length_c   1.000
_cell.angle_alpha   90.00
_cell.angle_beta   90.00
_cell.angle_gamma   90.00
#
_symmetry.space_group_name_H-M   'P 1'
#
loop_
_entity.id
_entity.type
_entity.pdbx_description
1 polymer ?
#
loop_
_entity_poly.entity_id
_entity_poly.type
_entity_poly.pdbx_seq_one_letter_code
_entity_poly.pdbx_strand_id
1 'polypeptide(L)'
;MTTRTSDTSGQSIFLTLARFREVGITVFIVLLMILVSLRSPNFLTLDNFEDILLNISILAIVALAQTMVIITRGIDLSVGSMIGLVAMMVSFVLLEHPEMSPWLAVLLGMLIGCALGCFNGFIITAGGVPPIIATLGTLSVY
;
A
#
# COMPACT_ATOMS: atom_id res chain seq x y z
N MET A 1 -57.69 -30.65 16.19
CA MET A 1 -56.70 -30.76 15.09
C MET A 1 -56.81 -29.51 14.24
N THR A 2 -55.86 -28.58 14.39
CA THR A 2 -55.36 -27.67 13.34
C THR A 2 -54.18 -26.89 13.95
N THR A 3 -53.00 -27.17 13.43
CA THR A 3 -51.70 -26.62 13.81
C THR A 3 -51.53 -25.21 13.25
N ARG A 4 -51.32 -24.22 14.11
CA ARG A 4 -50.85 -22.89 13.72
C ARG A 4 -49.34 -22.96 13.41
N THR A 5 -49.00 -22.95 12.13
CA THR A 5 -47.66 -22.63 11.65
C THR A 5 -47.51 -21.11 11.64
N SER A 6 -46.83 -20.54 12.64
CA SER A 6 -46.45 -19.13 12.63
C SER A 6 -44.93 -19.00 12.77
N ASP A 7 -44.31 -18.65 11.63
CA ASP A 7 -43.18 -17.75 11.52
C ASP A 7 -41.86 -18.10 12.24
N THR A 8 -41.04 -18.95 11.60
CA THR A 8 -39.65 -19.24 12.01
C THR A 8 -38.60 -18.85 10.95
N SER A 9 -39.01 -18.19 9.85
CA SER A 9 -38.11 -17.86 8.74
C SER A 9 -37.22 -16.64 9.02
N GLY A 10 -37.69 -15.66 9.81
CA GLY A 10 -36.91 -14.45 10.11
C GLY A 10 -35.81 -14.68 11.15
N GLN A 11 -36.08 -15.52 12.15
CA GLN A 11 -35.13 -15.78 13.24
C GLN A 11 -33.95 -16.68 12.82
N SER A 12 -34.16 -17.59 11.87
CA SER A 12 -33.11 -18.49 11.36
C SER A 12 -32.09 -17.78 10.47
N ILE A 13 -32.49 -16.74 9.74
CA ILE A 13 -31.59 -15.91 8.92
C ILE A 13 -30.74 -15.01 9.82
N PHE A 14 -31.33 -14.36 10.83
CA PHE A 14 -30.58 -13.53 11.78
C PHE A 14 -29.57 -14.33 12.60
N LEU A 15 -29.92 -15.53 13.05
CA LEU A 15 -28.99 -16.41 13.78
C LEU A 15 -27.91 -17.01 12.87
N THR A 16 -28.24 -17.30 11.60
CA THR A 16 -27.26 -17.72 10.60
C THR A 16 -26.29 -16.59 10.26
N LEU A 17 -26.77 -15.37 10.01
CA LEU A 17 -25.96 -14.18 9.73
C LEU A 17 -25.08 -13.78 10.93
N ALA A 18 -25.63 -13.76 12.15
CA ALA A 18 -24.88 -13.42 13.37
C ALA A 18 -23.81 -14.47 13.73
N ARG A 19 -23.87 -15.67 13.17
CA ARG A 19 -22.91 -16.76 13.39
C ARG A 19 -21.70 -16.69 12.47
N PHE A 20 -21.71 -15.83 11.45
CA PHE A 20 -20.58 -15.57 10.56
C PHE A 20 -19.69 -14.46 11.10
N ARG A 21 -18.41 -14.76 11.28
CA ARG A 21 -17.37 -13.84 11.78
C ARG A 21 -17.27 -12.58 10.91
N GLU A 22 -17.61 -12.72 9.64
CA GLU A 22 -17.64 -11.73 8.59
C GLU A 22 -18.67 -10.62 8.87
N VAL A 23 -19.83 -10.96 9.45
CA VAL A 23 -20.86 -9.97 9.81
C VAL A 23 -20.38 -9.11 10.96
N GLY A 24 -19.70 -9.69 11.95
CA GLY A 24 -19.08 -8.94 13.05
C GLY A 24 -18.03 -7.93 12.56
N ILE A 25 -17.14 -8.34 11.64
CA ILE A 25 -16.13 -7.45 11.05
C ILE A 25 -16.80 -6.34 10.23
N THR A 26 -17.82 -6.67 9.44
CA THR A 26 -18.56 -5.69 8.63
C THR A 26 -19.23 -4.64 9.50
N VAL A 27 -19.94 -5.08 10.56
CA VAL A 27 -20.58 -4.17 11.52
C VAL A 27 -19.53 -3.28 12.20
N PHE A 28 -18.39 -3.84 12.58
CA PHE A 28 -17.29 -3.08 13.18
C PHE A 28 -16.72 -2.02 12.23
N ILE A 29 -16.49 -2.35 10.96
CA ILE A 29 -16.01 -1.40 9.94
C ILE A 29 -17.02 -0.26 9.76
N VAL A 30 -18.31 -0.59 9.61
CA VAL A 30 -19.36 0.44 9.44
C VAL A 30 -19.44 1.35 10.66
N LEU A 31 -19.38 0.77 11.88
CA LEU A 31 -19.37 1.55 13.11
C LEU A 31 -18.16 2.49 13.18
N LEU A 32 -16.96 2.00 12.83
CA LEU A 32 -15.77 2.83 12.76
C LEU A 32 -15.91 3.94 11.73
N MET A 33 -16.41 3.65 10.53
CA MET A 33 -16.64 4.67 9.51
C MET A 33 -17.53 5.79 10.03
N ILE A 34 -18.63 5.48 10.72
CA ILE A 34 -19.53 6.48 11.31
C ILE A 34 -18.79 7.30 12.38
N LEU A 35 -18.14 6.63 13.33
CA LEU A 35 -17.43 7.31 14.43
C LEU A 35 -16.33 8.24 13.92
N VAL A 36 -15.55 7.80 12.93
CA VAL A 36 -14.49 8.60 12.33
C VAL A 36 -15.07 9.75 11.51
N SER A 37 -16.15 9.54 10.75
CA SER A 37 -16.83 10.61 10.01
C SER A 37 -17.35 11.73 10.92
N LEU A 38 -17.84 11.38 12.11
CA LEU A 38 -18.30 12.36 13.09
C LEU A 38 -17.15 13.16 13.73
N ARG A 39 -15.93 12.61 13.75
CA ARG A 39 -14.74 13.28 14.30
C ARG A 39 -13.93 14.03 13.26
N SER A 40 -13.93 13.57 12.02
CA SER A 40 -13.20 14.14 10.90
C SER A 40 -14.17 14.39 9.73
N PRO A 41 -14.57 15.66 9.49
CA PRO A 41 -15.48 15.98 8.39
C PRO A 41 -14.87 15.67 7.01
N ASN A 42 -13.53 15.58 6.93
CA ASN A 42 -12.82 15.25 5.70
C ASN A 42 -12.74 13.73 5.43
N PHE A 43 -13.23 12.88 6.32
CA PHE A 43 -13.04 11.43 6.16
C PHE A 43 -13.77 10.83 4.94
N LEU A 44 -14.99 11.30 4.64
CA LEU A 44 -15.79 10.81 3.51
C LEU A 44 -15.77 11.75 2.29
N THR A 45 -14.83 12.70 2.22
CA THR A 45 -14.71 13.57 1.05
C THR A 45 -14.06 12.84 -0.11
N LEU A 46 -14.41 13.24 -1.34
CA LEU A 46 -13.80 12.67 -2.55
C LEU A 46 -12.29 12.88 -2.56
N ASP A 47 -11.81 14.06 -2.14
CA ASP A 47 -10.38 14.38 -2.03
C ASP A 47 -9.64 13.36 -1.15
N ASN A 48 -10.20 13.00 0.01
CA ASN A 48 -9.57 12.01 0.89
C ASN A 48 -9.58 10.60 0.26
N PHE A 49 -10.63 10.25 -0.49
CA PHE A 49 -10.64 8.99 -1.24
C PHE A 49 -9.60 8.99 -2.37
N GLU A 50 -9.44 10.09 -3.10
CA GLU A 50 -8.40 10.24 -4.13
C GLU A 50 -7.00 10.10 -3.53
N ASP A 51 -6.72 10.78 -2.41
CA ASP A 51 -5.46 10.66 -1.69
C ASP A 51 -5.18 9.22 -1.24
N ILE A 52 -6.19 8.53 -0.69
CA ILE A 52 -6.07 7.12 -0.30
C ILE A 52 -5.78 6.25 -1.53
N LEU A 53 -6.49 6.45 -2.63
CA LEU A 53 -6.29 5.67 -3.86
C LEU A 53 -4.92 5.91 -4.49
N LEU A 54 -4.41 7.15 -4.47
CA LEU A 54 -3.07 7.47 -4.94
C LEU A 54 -2.01 6.78 -4.08
N ASN A 55 -2.14 6.80 -2.75
CA ASN A 55 -1.23 6.10 -1.84
C ASN A 55 -1.25 4.58 -2.05
N ILE A 56 -2.44 3.99 -2.22
CA ILE A 56 -2.58 2.55 -2.51
C ILE A 56 -1.96 2.21 -3.87
N SER A 57 -2.10 3.09 -4.87
CA SER A 57 -1.54 2.87 -6.21
C SER A 57 -0.03 2.73 -6.18
N ILE A 58 0.67 3.55 -5.37
CA ILE A 58 2.13 3.44 -5.18
C ILE A 58 2.49 2.07 -4.59
N LEU A 59 1.81 1.64 -3.52
CA LEU A 59 2.04 0.33 -2.90
C LEU A 59 1.73 -0.84 -3.84
N ALA A 60 0.68 -0.72 -4.67
CA ALA A 60 0.31 -1.74 -5.65
C ALA A 60 1.40 -1.92 -6.72
N ILE A 61 1.94 -0.83 -7.27
CA ILE A 61 3.05 -0.89 -8.25
C ILE A 61 4.28 -1.54 -7.62
N VAL A 62 4.62 -1.17 -6.38
CA VAL A 62 5.75 -1.75 -5.64
C VAL A 62 5.53 -3.23 -5.38
N ALA A 63 4.31 -3.65 -5.00
CA ALA A 63 3.98 -5.06 -4.78
C ALA A 63 4.15 -5.89 -6.07
N LEU A 64 3.76 -5.34 -7.23
CA LEU A 64 4.00 -5.99 -8.52
C LEU A 64 5.49 -6.13 -8.82
N ALA A 65 6.30 -5.09 -8.58
CA ALA A 65 7.75 -5.15 -8.72
C ALA A 65 8.40 -6.18 -7.76
N GLN A 66 7.98 -6.18 -6.49
CA GLN A 66 8.45 -7.11 -5.47
C GLN A 66 8.11 -8.58 -5.79
N THR A 67 7.04 -8.83 -6.55
CA THR A 67 6.69 -10.17 -7.01
C THR A 67 7.83 -10.78 -7.85
N MET A 68 8.48 -9.99 -8.72
CA MET A 68 9.64 -10.45 -9.48
C MET A 68 10.83 -10.82 -8.57
N VAL A 69 11.06 -10.04 -7.51
CA VAL A 69 12.11 -10.32 -6.52
C VAL A 69 11.83 -11.62 -5.76
N ILE A 70 10.58 -11.83 -5.34
CA ILE A 70 10.16 -13.05 -4.63
C ILE A 70 10.31 -14.30 -5.51
N ILE A 71 9.98 -14.20 -6.80
CA ILE A 71 10.19 -15.31 -7.76
C ILE A 71 11.67 -15.71 -7.83
N THR A 72 12.59 -14.75 -7.72
CA THR A 72 14.04 -15.03 -7.64
C THR A 72 14.51 -15.53 -6.27
N ARG A 73 13.59 -15.87 -5.35
CA ARG A 73 13.85 -16.26 -3.96
C ARG A 73 14.52 -15.16 -3.12
N GLY A 74 14.36 -13.90 -3.52
CA GLY A 74 14.79 -12.74 -2.76
C GLY A 74 13.63 -12.06 -2.02
N ILE A 75 13.96 -11.10 -1.18
CA ILE A 75 13.01 -10.11 -0.64
C ILE A 75 13.76 -8.77 -0.64
N ASP A 76 13.16 -7.74 -1.22
CA ASP A 76 13.70 -6.38 -1.15
C ASP A 76 13.00 -5.58 -0.05
N LEU A 77 13.72 -5.32 1.04
CA LEU A 77 13.21 -4.51 2.14
C LEU A 77 13.48 -3.01 1.96
N SER A 78 14.44 -2.64 1.10
CA SER A 78 14.88 -1.26 0.89
C SER A 78 13.92 -0.43 0.04
N VAL A 79 12.93 -1.04 -0.61
CA VAL A 79 11.99 -0.35 -1.52
C VAL A 79 11.28 0.82 -0.86
N GLY A 80 10.99 0.73 0.45
CA GLY A 80 10.32 1.79 1.20
C GLY A 80 11.19 3.05 1.34
N SER A 81 12.43 2.90 1.79
CA SER A 81 13.37 4.02 1.91
C SER A 81 13.83 4.53 0.54
N MET A 82 13.95 3.65 -0.46
CA MET A 82 14.26 4.04 -1.84
C MET A 82 13.19 4.98 -2.42
N ILE A 83 11.90 4.70 -2.20
CA ILE A 83 10.82 5.60 -2.63
C ILE A 83 10.93 6.96 -1.94
N GLY A 84 11.19 6.96 -0.63
CA GLY A 84 11.37 8.19 0.15
C GLY A 84 12.54 9.03 -0.35
N LEU A 85 13.70 8.42 -0.57
CA LEU A 85 14.89 9.08 -1.09
C LEU A 85 14.67 9.65 -2.50
N VAL A 86 14.10 8.85 -3.41
CA VAL A 86 13.80 9.31 -4.78
C VAL A 86 12.82 10.48 -4.75
N ALA A 87 11.75 10.40 -3.95
CA ALA A 87 10.78 11.47 -3.81
C ALA A 87 11.43 12.76 -3.27
N MET A 88 12.28 12.65 -2.25
CA MET A 88 13.01 13.78 -1.67
C MET A 88 13.97 14.42 -2.68
N MET A 89 14.76 13.62 -3.40
CA MET A 89 15.71 14.12 -4.40
C MET A 89 15.00 14.83 -5.56
N VAL A 90 13.93 14.23 -6.09
CA VAL A 90 13.13 14.86 -7.17
C VAL A 90 12.46 16.13 -6.66
N SER A 91 11.95 16.14 -5.42
CA SER A 91 11.35 17.32 -4.79
C SER A 91 12.35 18.47 -4.66
N PHE A 92 13.59 18.21 -4.22
CA PHE A 92 14.63 19.24 -4.17
C PHE A 92 14.93 19.85 -5.54
N VAL A 93 15.04 19.02 -6.58
CA VAL A 93 15.28 19.50 -7.94
C VAL A 93 14.11 20.36 -8.44
N LEU A 94 12.86 19.97 -8.15
CA LEU A 94 11.68 20.76 -8.49
C LEU A 94 11.60 22.09 -7.72
N LEU A 95 12.07 22.13 -6.48
CA LEU A 95 12.15 23.37 -5.71
C LEU A 95 13.15 24.37 -6.31
N GLU A 96 14.29 23.90 -6.80
CA GLU A 96 15.29 24.74 -7.47
C GLU A 96 14.90 25.08 -8.92
N HIS A 97 14.07 24.24 -9.56
CA HIS A 97 13.59 24.42 -10.91
C HIS A 97 12.06 24.26 -11.01
N PRO A 98 11.27 25.25 -10.55
CA PRO A 98 9.81 25.18 -10.55
C PRO A 98 9.20 25.05 -11.96
N GLU A 99 9.90 25.56 -12.97
CA GLU A 99 9.49 25.55 -14.38
C GLU A 99 9.76 24.21 -15.07
N MET A 100 10.38 23.25 -14.38
CA MET A 100 10.75 21.95 -14.94
C MET A 100 9.51 21.16 -15.36
N SER A 101 9.54 20.60 -16.58
CA SER A 101 8.43 19.78 -17.07
C SER A 101 8.19 18.56 -16.16
N PRO A 102 6.92 18.23 -15.82
CA PRO A 102 6.59 17.04 -15.02
C PRO A 102 7.17 15.74 -15.61
N TRP A 103 7.23 15.63 -16.95
CA TRP A 103 7.82 14.48 -17.63
C TRP A 103 9.30 14.30 -17.33
N LEU A 104 10.03 15.41 -17.19
CA LEU A 104 11.45 15.39 -16.88
C LEU A 104 11.69 15.01 -15.42
N ALA A 105 10.81 15.45 -14.50
CA ALA A 105 10.85 15.04 -13.10
C ALA A 105 10.58 13.53 -12.94
N VAL A 106 9.62 12.98 -13.70
CA VAL A 106 9.38 11.54 -13.75
C VAL A 106 10.60 10.79 -14.29
N LEU A 107 11.20 11.27 -15.38
CA LEU A 107 12.43 10.67 -15.93
C LEU A 107 13.58 10.68 -14.92
N LEU A 108 13.78 11.79 -14.21
CA LEU A 108 14.78 11.89 -13.15
C LEU A 108 14.53 10.86 -12.04
N GLY A 109 13.28 10.75 -11.56
CA GLY A 109 12.92 9.75 -10.55
C GLY A 109 13.18 8.32 -11.00
N MET A 110 12.83 7.98 -12.25
CA MET A 110 13.12 6.67 -12.83
C MET A 110 14.62 6.38 -12.90
N LEU A 111 15.44 7.37 -13.29
CA LEU A 111 16.89 7.21 -13.37
C LEU A 111 17.52 6.99 -11.99
N ILE A 112 17.13 7.77 -10.98
CA ILE A 112 17.62 7.61 -9.61
C ILE A 112 17.19 6.25 -9.06
N GLY A 113 15.91 5.88 -9.17
CA GLY A 113 15.41 4.59 -8.72
C GLY A 113 16.09 3.42 -9.42
N CYS A 114 16.32 3.52 -10.73
CA CYS A 114 17.07 2.51 -11.49
C CYS A 114 18.51 2.38 -10.98
N ALA A 115 19.21 3.49 -10.72
CA ALA A 115 20.56 3.46 -10.20
C ALA A 115 20.64 2.79 -8.81
N LEU A 116 19.74 3.13 -7.90
CA LEU A 116 19.67 2.53 -6.56
C LEU A 116 19.28 1.03 -6.63
N GLY A 117 18.34 0.66 -7.50
CA GLY A 117 17.98 -0.74 -7.74
C GLY A 117 19.13 -1.55 -8.33
N CYS A 118 19.87 -0.99 -9.28
CA CYS A 118 21.08 -1.60 -9.84
C CYS A 118 22.17 -1.76 -8.78
N PHE A 119 22.31 -0.81 -7.85
CA PHE A 119 23.25 -0.91 -6.74
C PHE A 119 22.90 -2.09 -5.81
N ASN A 120 21.63 -2.25 -5.43
CA ASN A 120 21.16 -3.44 -4.70
C ASN A 120 21.45 -4.73 -5.49
N GLY A 121 21.10 -4.77 -6.77
CA GLY A 121 21.33 -5.92 -7.63
C GLY A 121 22.82 -6.28 -7.76
N PHE A 122 23.69 -5.28 -7.83
CA PHE A 122 25.14 -5.46 -7.87
C PHE A 122 25.68 -6.07 -6.57
N ILE A 123 25.26 -5.57 -5.40
CA ILE A 123 25.66 -6.13 -4.10
C ILE A 123 25.26 -7.61 -3.99
N ILE A 124 24.04 -7.94 -4.45
CA ILE A 124 23.52 -9.31 -4.37
C ILE A 124 24.28 -10.23 -5.34
N THR A 125 24.45 -9.82 -6.59
CA THR A 125 25.01 -10.68 -7.65
C THR A 125 26.53 -10.77 -7.60
N ALA A 126 27.23 -9.64 -7.49
CA ALA A 126 28.69 -9.60 -7.45
C ALA A 126 29.25 -9.80 -6.04
N GLY A 127 28.55 -9.31 -5.01
CA GLY A 127 28.97 -9.45 -3.61
C GLY A 127 28.60 -10.79 -2.97
N GLY A 128 27.73 -11.60 -3.60
CA GLY A 128 27.29 -12.89 -3.07
C GLY A 128 26.52 -12.79 -1.75
N VAL A 129 26.00 -11.61 -1.43
CA VAL A 129 25.27 -11.34 -0.18
C VAL A 129 23.80 -11.76 -0.36
N PRO A 130 23.20 -12.46 0.63
CA PRO A 130 21.77 -12.77 0.58
C PRO A 130 20.90 -11.50 0.43
N PRO A 131 19.86 -11.51 -0.44
CA PRO A 131 19.06 -10.33 -0.76
C PRO A 131 18.47 -9.59 0.45
N ILE A 132 18.00 -10.32 1.45
CA ILE A 132 17.44 -9.74 2.69
C ILE A 132 18.50 -8.92 3.44
N ILE A 133 19.75 -9.43 3.52
CA ILE A 133 20.82 -8.76 4.26
C ILE A 133 21.29 -7.52 3.51
N ALA A 134 21.47 -7.65 2.18
CA ALA A 134 21.84 -6.52 1.33
C ALA A 134 20.81 -5.39 1.43
N THR A 135 19.52 -5.72 1.32
CA THR A 135 18.43 -4.74 1.30
C THR A 135 18.08 -4.19 2.68
N LEU A 136 18.34 -4.90 3.77
CA LEU A 136 18.33 -4.31 5.13
C LEU A 136 19.45 -3.30 5.34
N GLY A 137 20.64 -3.60 4.81
CA GLY A 137 21.76 -2.67 4.85
C GLY A 137 21.43 -1.39 4.09
N THR A 138 20.97 -1.52 2.85
CA THR A 138 20.64 -0.35 2.02
C THR A 138 19.37 0.38 2.47
N LEU A 139 18.44 -0.30 3.14
CA LEU A 139 17.30 0.35 3.83
C LEU A 139 17.76 1.48 4.77
N SER A 140 18.89 1.31 5.46
CA SER A 140 19.43 2.32 6.40
C SER A 140 20.29 3.38 5.72
N VAL A 141 20.75 3.12 4.49
CA VAL A 141 21.60 4.02 3.71
C VAL A 141 20.77 4.99 2.89
N TYR A 142 19.62 4.54 2.37
CA TYR A 142 18.66 5.36 1.63
C TYR A 142 17.78 6.17 2.59
#